data_AF-A0A640KJF9-F1
#
_entry.id   AF-A0A640KJF9-F1
#
_cell.length_a   1.000
_cell.length_b   1.000
_cell.length_c   1.000
_cell.angle_alpha   90.00
_cell.angle_beta   90.00
_cell.angle_gamma   90.00
#
_symmetry.space_group_name_H-M   'P 1'
#
loop_
_entity.id
_entity.type
_entity.pdbx_description
1 polymer ?
#
loop_
_entity_poly.entity_id
_entity_poly.type
_entity_poly.pdbx_seq_one_letter_code
_entity_poly.pdbx_strand_id
1 'polypeptide(L)'
;MASTLEGEIAFLLSVAAYLGHSSENVDEKEDTCVGAPLVSSLTTSEREVLAELLLLEKKEGDYVFETRAHSAAAEEVEALLAESPLTAMYGEEAESSYTRFILSFYSSTLYSQVPTKLNAVAIRLFQRFLCGCRSDTVQRLHHGCGGRSMEVVLRECLNLAGNVSSTLHIAAPSEMTGLVIAELNYDVQEVSPLDYLDVLLPHISYLSQMCQQASLLLLAHEEMVRQPSSLVALFTIVFTIRNMGADDDAVTNLLSSWPECRQAVFYRMNAFLNCFT
;
A
#
# COMPACT_ATOMS: atom_id res chain seq x y z
N MET A 1 -21.03 -6.71 -5.24
CA MET A 1 -19.62 -6.64 -5.65
C MET A 1 -19.34 -5.50 -6.63
N ALA A 2 -20.14 -5.28 -7.68
CA ALA A 2 -20.02 -4.07 -8.53
C ALA A 2 -20.26 -2.74 -7.75
N SER A 3 -21.19 -2.76 -6.79
CA SER A 3 -21.57 -1.59 -5.98
C SER A 3 -20.48 -1.07 -5.03
N THR A 4 -19.48 -1.89 -4.66
CA THR A 4 -18.37 -1.44 -3.82
C THR A 4 -17.23 -0.85 -4.64
N LEU A 5 -17.00 -1.36 -5.86
CA LEU A 5 -16.01 -0.81 -6.80
C LEU A 5 -16.39 0.57 -7.30
N GLU A 6 -17.63 0.73 -7.75
CA GLU A 6 -18.14 2.02 -8.21
C GLU A 6 -18.16 3.05 -7.07
N GLY A 7 -18.40 2.61 -5.83
CA GLY A 7 -18.27 3.44 -4.63
C GLY A 7 -16.83 3.87 -4.35
N GLU A 8 -15.86 2.96 -4.48
CA GLU A 8 -14.42 3.26 -4.31
C GLU A 8 -13.91 4.20 -5.40
N ILE A 9 -14.34 4.01 -6.65
CA ILE A 9 -14.06 4.91 -7.77
C ILE A 9 -14.71 6.27 -7.51
N ALA A 10 -16.01 6.33 -7.28
CA ALA A 10 -16.72 7.58 -7.02
C ALA A 10 -16.10 8.34 -5.83
N PHE A 11 -15.61 7.61 -4.83
CA PHE A 11 -14.92 8.17 -3.68
C PHE A 11 -13.52 8.72 -4.01
N LEU A 12 -12.67 7.95 -4.71
CA LEU A 12 -11.37 8.42 -5.22
C LEU A 12 -11.53 9.69 -6.07
N LEU A 13 -12.54 9.69 -6.94
CA LEU A 13 -12.90 10.84 -7.76
C LEU A 13 -13.42 12.02 -6.91
N SER A 14 -14.15 11.75 -5.82
CA SER A 14 -14.65 12.79 -4.89
C SER A 14 -13.53 13.43 -4.07
N VAL A 15 -12.54 12.64 -3.63
CA VAL A 15 -11.32 13.13 -2.98
C VAL A 15 -10.52 13.99 -3.95
N ALA A 16 -10.33 13.54 -5.19
CA ALA A 16 -9.65 14.31 -6.24
C ALA A 16 -10.39 15.63 -6.55
N ALA A 17 -11.72 15.61 -6.60
CA ALA A 17 -12.55 16.79 -6.83
C ALA A 17 -12.49 17.79 -5.67
N TYR A 18 -12.56 17.30 -4.42
CA TYR A 18 -12.39 18.13 -3.22
C TYR A 18 -11.01 18.82 -3.21
N LEU A 19 -9.97 18.12 -3.66
CA LEU A 19 -8.60 18.61 -3.64
C LEU A 19 -8.28 19.64 -4.71
N GLY A 20 -8.78 19.44 -5.94
CA GLY A 20 -8.62 20.41 -7.03
C GLY A 20 -9.15 21.81 -6.67
N HIS A 21 -10.25 21.89 -5.93
CA HIS A 21 -10.88 23.17 -5.55
C HIS A 21 -10.25 23.88 -4.35
N SER A 22 -9.46 23.20 -3.51
CA SER A 22 -8.71 23.88 -2.44
C SER A 22 -7.63 24.84 -2.96
N SER A 23 -7.21 24.67 -4.22
CA SER A 23 -6.28 25.58 -4.91
C SER A 23 -6.96 26.81 -5.55
N GLU A 24 -8.28 26.76 -5.77
CA GLU A 24 -9.05 27.88 -6.36
C GLU A 24 -9.60 28.84 -5.30
N ASN A 25 -9.65 28.44 -4.03
CA ASN A 25 -10.23 29.23 -2.93
C ASN A 25 -9.23 30.11 -2.17
N VAL A 26 -8.14 30.56 -2.81
CA VAL A 26 -7.23 31.53 -2.17
C VAL A 26 -7.84 32.94 -2.15
N ASP A 27 -8.99 33.21 -2.78
CA ASP A 27 -9.54 34.57 -2.78
C ASP A 27 -11.07 34.75 -2.97
N GLU A 28 -11.92 33.78 -2.62
CA GLU A 28 -13.38 33.99 -2.67
C GLU A 28 -14.08 33.77 -1.32
N LYS A 29 -14.86 34.80 -0.96
CA LYS A 29 -15.54 35.00 0.31
C LYS A 29 -16.52 33.88 0.65
N GLU A 30 -16.72 33.72 1.96
CA GLU A 30 -17.84 32.98 2.57
C GLU A 30 -19.14 33.19 1.79
N ASP A 31 -19.70 32.10 1.24
CA ASP A 31 -21.14 31.91 1.20
C ASP A 31 -21.53 30.44 0.95
N THR A 32 -22.30 29.89 1.91
CA THR A 32 -23.28 28.79 1.80
C THR A 32 -22.84 27.38 1.37
N CYS A 33 -22.89 26.50 2.38
CA CYS A 33 -23.04 25.04 2.30
C CYS A 33 -24.27 24.62 1.46
N VAL A 34 -24.06 24.05 0.27
CA VAL A 34 -25.04 23.21 -0.46
C VAL A 34 -24.33 22.18 -1.34
N GLY A 35 -24.50 20.89 -1.00
CA GLY A 35 -24.34 19.74 -1.92
C GLY A 35 -22.92 19.22 -2.12
N ALA A 36 -22.75 17.89 -2.09
CA ALA A 36 -21.52 17.24 -2.50
C ALA A 36 -21.14 17.69 -3.93
N PRO A 37 -19.91 18.19 -4.18
CA PRO A 37 -19.57 18.79 -5.46
C PRO A 37 -19.39 17.74 -6.56
N LEU A 38 -19.72 18.13 -7.79
CA LEU A 38 -19.75 17.29 -9.00
C LEU A 38 -18.35 16.79 -9.42
N VAL A 39 -18.33 15.55 -9.93
CA VAL A 39 -17.20 14.67 -10.32
C VAL A 39 -16.39 15.18 -11.55
N SER A 40 -16.26 16.48 -11.78
CA SER A 40 -15.87 17.04 -13.10
C SER A 40 -14.38 17.35 -13.36
N SER A 41 -13.42 17.04 -12.47
CA SER A 41 -12.01 17.43 -12.68
C SER A 41 -11.13 16.42 -13.44
N LEU A 42 -11.44 15.12 -13.40
CA LEU A 42 -10.63 14.09 -14.07
C LEU A 42 -11.04 13.90 -15.53
N THR A 43 -10.04 13.84 -16.42
CA THR A 43 -10.20 13.52 -17.83
C THR A 43 -10.74 12.10 -18.02
N THR A 44 -11.35 11.83 -19.17
CA THR A 44 -11.86 10.49 -19.51
C THR A 44 -10.75 9.44 -19.45
N SER A 45 -9.55 9.77 -19.93
CA SER A 45 -8.37 8.90 -19.86
C SER A 45 -7.93 8.59 -18.43
N GLU A 46 -7.93 9.56 -17.52
CA GLU A 46 -7.56 9.29 -16.12
C GLU A 46 -8.57 8.37 -15.42
N ARG A 47 -9.86 8.52 -15.75
CA ARG A 47 -10.90 7.62 -15.24
C ARG A 47 -10.75 6.20 -15.78
N GLU A 48 -10.39 6.05 -17.06
CA GLU A 48 -10.12 4.75 -17.68
C GLU A 48 -8.91 4.07 -17.01
N VAL A 49 -7.82 4.80 -16.77
CA VAL A 49 -6.64 4.27 -16.05
C VAL A 49 -7.00 3.85 -14.63
N LEU A 50 -7.74 4.67 -13.87
CA LEU A 50 -8.18 4.28 -12.52
C LEU A 50 -9.06 3.03 -12.53
N ALA A 51 -9.95 2.90 -13.52
CA ALA A 51 -10.77 1.71 -13.68
C ALA A 51 -9.91 0.47 -14.00
N GLU A 52 -8.91 0.60 -14.86
CA GLU A 52 -7.96 -0.48 -15.16
C GLU A 52 -7.16 -0.90 -13.93
N LEU A 53 -6.61 0.04 -13.15
CA LEU A 53 -5.88 -0.25 -11.92
C LEU A 53 -6.75 -1.03 -10.92
N LEU A 54 -8.01 -0.63 -10.76
CA LEU A 54 -8.93 -1.32 -9.87
C LEU A 54 -9.36 -2.68 -10.39
N LEU A 55 -9.49 -2.85 -11.71
CA LEU A 55 -9.75 -4.16 -12.31
C LEU A 55 -8.57 -5.10 -12.12
N LEU A 56 -7.34 -4.60 -12.21
CA LEU A 56 -6.13 -5.37 -11.91
C LEU A 56 -6.09 -5.78 -10.43
N GLU A 57 -6.40 -4.86 -9.52
CA GLU A 57 -6.53 -5.13 -8.08
C GLU A 57 -7.67 -6.12 -7.76
N LYS A 58 -8.74 -6.18 -8.56
CA LYS A 58 -9.89 -7.08 -8.36
C LYS A 58 -9.83 -8.41 -9.12
N LYS A 59 -8.87 -8.60 -10.03
CA LYS A 59 -8.58 -9.92 -10.60
C LYS A 59 -7.97 -10.86 -9.56
N GLU A 60 -7.47 -10.32 -8.44
CA GLU A 60 -7.29 -11.05 -7.21
C GLU A 60 -8.66 -11.47 -6.65
N GLY A 61 -9.04 -12.72 -6.94
CA GLY A 61 -10.16 -13.35 -6.26
C GLY A 61 -9.83 -13.50 -4.78
N ASP A 62 -10.24 -12.52 -3.97
CA ASP A 62 -10.69 -12.62 -2.57
C ASP A 62 -10.45 -11.29 -1.80
N TYR A 63 -11.23 -10.26 -2.12
CA TYR A 63 -11.69 -9.28 -1.09
C TYR A 63 -12.86 -9.84 -0.29
N VAL A 64 -13.01 -11.17 -0.23
CA VAL A 64 -13.81 -11.77 0.82
C VAL A 64 -12.98 -11.57 2.08
N PHE A 65 -13.61 -11.00 3.09
CA PHE A 65 -13.27 -11.17 4.49
C PHE A 65 -13.29 -12.67 4.88
N GLU A 66 -12.68 -13.57 4.10
CA GLU A 66 -12.18 -14.82 4.60
C GLU A 66 -11.02 -14.42 5.50
N THR A 67 -11.38 -13.98 6.70
CA THR A 67 -11.12 -14.74 7.93
C THR A 67 -10.88 -16.23 7.66
N ARG A 68 -9.86 -16.58 6.87
CA ARG A 68 -9.12 -17.80 7.11
C ARG A 68 -8.41 -17.53 8.41
N ALA A 69 -9.09 -18.03 9.45
CA ALA A 69 -8.54 -18.31 10.76
C ALA A 69 -7.04 -18.56 10.65
N HIS A 70 -6.28 -17.93 11.55
CA HIS A 70 -4.87 -18.18 11.81
C HIS A 70 -4.46 -19.56 11.28
N SER A 71 -3.92 -19.58 10.06
CA SER A 71 -3.35 -20.81 9.53
C SER A 71 -2.04 -21.01 10.28
N ALA A 72 -1.65 -22.26 10.54
CA ALA A 72 -0.34 -22.54 11.13
C ALA A 72 0.79 -21.86 10.33
N ALA A 73 0.61 -21.70 9.02
CA ALA A 73 1.52 -20.97 8.15
C ALA A 73 1.67 -19.48 8.52
N ALA A 74 0.61 -18.80 8.99
CA ALA A 74 0.69 -17.40 9.40
C ALA A 74 1.53 -17.21 10.67
N GLU A 75 1.40 -18.13 11.64
CA GLU A 75 2.23 -18.13 12.85
C GLU A 75 3.70 -18.47 12.53
N GLU A 76 3.94 -19.44 11.64
CA GLU A 76 5.28 -19.77 11.16
C GLU A 76 5.91 -18.60 10.41
N VAL A 77 5.17 -17.91 9.54
CA VAL A 77 5.64 -16.72 8.83
C VAL A 77 6.00 -15.59 9.80
N GLU A 78 5.17 -15.33 10.81
CA GLU A 78 5.46 -14.32 11.84
C GLU A 78 6.70 -14.69 12.65
N ALA A 79 6.89 -15.97 12.98
CA ALA A 79 8.11 -16.45 13.62
C ALA A 79 9.35 -16.22 12.75
N LEU A 80 9.28 -16.49 11.44
CA LEU A 80 10.37 -16.22 10.52
C LEU A 80 10.67 -14.74 10.33
N LEU A 81 9.65 -13.87 10.38
CA LEU A 81 9.84 -12.43 10.43
C LEU A 81 10.55 -12.05 11.73
N ALA A 82 10.15 -12.59 12.88
CA ALA A 82 10.77 -12.32 14.17
C ALA A 82 12.24 -12.79 14.25
N GLU A 83 12.58 -13.93 13.63
CA GLU A 83 13.94 -14.46 13.55
C GLU A 83 14.87 -13.66 12.62
N SER A 84 14.30 -12.81 11.75
CA SER A 84 15.08 -12.05 10.79
C SER A 84 16.01 -11.04 11.47
N PRO A 85 17.29 -10.98 11.07
CA PRO A 85 18.21 -9.93 11.51
C PRO A 85 17.69 -8.51 11.28
N LEU A 86 16.91 -8.29 10.21
CA LEU A 86 16.29 -6.98 9.96
C LEU A 86 15.30 -6.59 11.07
N THR A 87 14.59 -7.53 11.67
CA THR A 87 13.55 -7.22 12.68
C THR A 87 14.12 -6.71 14.00
N ALA A 88 15.42 -6.92 14.24
CA ALA A 88 16.09 -6.51 15.47
C ALA A 88 16.39 -5.00 15.56
N MET A 89 16.26 -4.22 14.49
CA MET A 89 16.70 -2.80 14.50
C MET A 89 15.66 -1.80 15.03
N TYR A 90 14.36 -2.01 14.82
CA TYR A 90 13.29 -1.09 15.23
C TYR A 90 12.52 -1.63 16.44
N GLY A 91 13.15 -1.71 17.61
CA GLY A 91 12.54 -2.36 18.78
C GLY A 91 11.49 -1.53 19.53
N GLU A 92 11.54 -0.20 19.43
CA GLU A 92 10.72 0.71 20.26
C GLU A 92 9.58 1.36 19.47
N GLU A 93 9.70 1.44 18.14
CA GLU A 93 8.78 2.16 17.26
C GLU A 93 7.63 1.30 16.70
N ALA A 94 7.74 -0.03 16.78
CA ALA A 94 6.70 -0.94 16.28
C ALA A 94 6.70 -2.29 17.01
N GLU A 95 5.52 -2.77 17.41
CA GLU A 95 5.37 -4.07 18.08
C GLU A 95 5.46 -5.25 17.10
N SER A 96 4.86 -5.09 15.92
CA SER A 96 4.77 -6.12 14.87
C SER A 96 6.14 -6.49 14.27
N SER A 97 6.41 -7.79 14.08
CA SER A 97 7.66 -8.23 13.44
C SER A 97 7.70 -7.83 11.97
N TYR A 98 6.55 -7.86 11.29
CA TYR A 98 6.42 -7.36 9.91
C TYR A 98 6.81 -5.88 9.81
N THR A 99 6.21 -5.03 10.66
CA THR A 99 6.45 -3.58 10.58
C THR A 99 7.92 -3.26 10.81
N ARG A 100 8.53 -3.87 11.83
CA ARG A 100 9.96 -3.73 12.11
C ARG A 100 10.83 -4.21 10.95
N PHE A 101 10.50 -5.35 10.37
CA PHE A 101 11.21 -5.92 9.23
C PHE A 101 11.23 -4.97 8.02
N ILE A 102 10.09 -4.40 7.64
CA ILE A 102 9.99 -3.50 6.48
C ILE A 102 10.65 -2.14 6.75
N LEU A 103 10.46 -1.56 7.94
CA LEU A 103 11.14 -0.30 8.29
C LEU A 103 12.68 -0.48 8.26
N SER A 104 13.19 -1.61 8.76
CA SER A 104 14.61 -1.96 8.65
C SER A 104 15.07 -2.13 7.22
N PHE A 105 14.24 -2.73 6.37
CA PHE A 105 14.54 -2.83 4.94
C PHE A 105 14.63 -1.45 4.27
N TYR A 106 13.76 -0.50 4.60
CA TYR A 106 13.84 0.87 4.09
C TYR A 106 15.12 1.60 4.50
N SER A 107 15.70 1.24 5.65
CA SER A 107 17.00 1.75 6.09
C SER A 107 18.20 1.03 5.46
N SER A 108 17.96 0.00 4.62
CA SER A 108 19.02 -0.77 3.98
C SER A 108 19.59 -0.08 2.72
N THR A 109 20.83 -0.43 2.38
CA THR A 109 21.49 0.04 1.14
C THR A 109 20.84 -0.51 -0.12
N LEU A 110 20.13 -1.64 -0.03
CA LEU A 110 19.41 -2.22 -1.16
C LEU A 110 18.19 -1.35 -1.54
N TYR A 111 17.45 -0.88 -0.54
CA TYR A 111 16.30 -0.01 -0.75
C TYR A 111 16.69 1.28 -1.48
N SER A 112 17.79 1.93 -1.07
CA SER A 112 18.23 3.21 -1.65
C SER A 112 18.73 3.12 -3.10
N GLN A 113 19.00 1.91 -3.60
CA GLN A 113 19.46 1.67 -4.97
C GLN A 113 18.32 1.36 -5.94
N VAL A 114 17.11 1.09 -5.43
CA VAL A 114 15.95 0.67 -6.22
C VAL A 114 14.95 1.82 -6.32
N PRO A 115 14.37 2.09 -7.51
CA PRO A 115 13.29 3.06 -7.65
C PRO A 115 12.13 2.81 -6.66
N THR A 116 11.63 3.88 -6.04
CA THR A 116 10.54 3.87 -5.05
C THR A 116 9.34 3.04 -5.52
N LYS A 117 8.97 3.16 -6.79
CA LYS A 117 7.86 2.42 -7.40
C LYS A 117 8.09 0.91 -7.43
N LEU A 118 9.32 0.49 -7.74
CA LEU A 118 9.68 -0.94 -7.70
C LEU A 118 9.70 -1.48 -6.28
N ASN A 119 10.17 -0.69 -5.30
CA ASN A 119 10.09 -1.07 -3.88
C ASN A 119 8.63 -1.26 -3.43
N ALA A 120 7.73 -0.35 -3.81
CA ALA A 120 6.31 -0.47 -3.48
C ALA A 120 5.68 -1.75 -4.09
N VAL A 121 5.95 -2.04 -5.36
CA VAL A 121 5.49 -3.27 -6.04
C VAL A 121 6.07 -4.52 -5.35
N ALA A 122 7.36 -4.53 -5.04
CA ALA A 122 8.00 -5.67 -4.38
C ALA A 122 7.42 -5.94 -3.00
N ILE A 123 7.11 -4.90 -2.22
CA ILE A 123 6.48 -5.04 -0.91
C ILE A 123 5.06 -5.59 -1.05
N ARG A 124 4.30 -5.14 -2.05
CA ARG A 124 2.97 -5.70 -2.34
C ARG A 124 3.03 -7.19 -2.69
N LEU A 125 3.96 -7.59 -3.57
CA LEU A 125 4.21 -9.01 -3.86
C LEU A 125 4.60 -9.79 -2.60
N PHE A 126 5.43 -9.19 -1.74
CA PHE A 126 5.81 -9.80 -0.47
C PHE A 126 4.61 -9.96 0.47
N GLN A 127 3.76 -8.95 0.62
CA GLN A 127 2.52 -9.02 1.41
C GLN A 127 1.57 -10.13 0.91
N ARG A 128 1.41 -10.26 -0.41
CA ARG A 128 0.65 -11.37 -1.03
C ARG A 128 1.26 -12.72 -0.69
N PHE A 129 2.58 -12.83 -0.80
CA PHE A 129 3.29 -14.04 -0.39
C PHE A 129 3.00 -14.37 1.08
N LEU A 130 3.12 -13.41 2.00
CA LEU A 130 2.85 -13.63 3.44
C LEU A 130 1.41 -14.10 3.69
N CYS A 131 0.44 -13.62 2.92
CA CYS A 131 -0.96 -14.01 3.06
C CYS A 131 -1.29 -15.38 2.43
N GLY A 132 -0.63 -15.74 1.33
CA GLY A 132 -0.93 -16.94 0.54
C GLY A 132 -0.03 -18.14 0.80
N CYS A 133 1.12 -17.95 1.46
CA CYS A 133 2.15 -18.97 1.57
C CYS A 133 1.68 -20.20 2.37
N ARG A 134 1.95 -21.38 1.82
CA ARG A 134 1.66 -22.68 2.46
C ARG A 134 2.72 -23.05 3.49
N SER A 135 2.32 -23.70 4.58
CA SER A 135 3.23 -24.13 5.67
C SER A 135 4.41 -24.98 5.17
N ASP A 136 4.19 -25.93 4.25
CA ASP A 136 5.28 -26.72 3.64
C ASP A 136 6.33 -25.83 2.96
N THR A 137 5.89 -24.75 2.32
CA THR A 137 6.78 -23.79 1.67
C THR A 137 7.54 -22.95 2.70
N VAL A 138 6.88 -22.51 3.77
CA VAL A 138 7.51 -21.81 4.90
C VAL A 138 8.59 -22.67 5.56
N GLN A 139 8.30 -23.95 5.80
CA GLN A 139 9.27 -24.89 6.37
C GLN A 139 10.46 -25.13 5.43
N ARG A 140 10.22 -25.27 4.12
CA ARG A 140 11.31 -25.38 3.12
C ARG A 140 12.19 -24.15 3.09
N LEU A 141 11.59 -22.95 3.17
CA LEU A 141 12.33 -21.70 3.26
C LEU A 141 13.23 -21.68 4.49
N HIS A 142 12.67 -22.00 5.66
CA HIS A 142 13.43 -22.04 6.92
C HIS A 142 14.59 -23.05 6.87
N HIS A 143 14.37 -24.25 6.36
CA HIS A 143 15.43 -25.24 6.23
C HIS A 143 16.55 -24.79 5.27
N GLY A 144 16.22 -24.07 4.21
CA GLY A 144 17.19 -23.61 3.21
C GLY A 144 17.94 -22.34 3.59
N CYS A 145 17.24 -21.39 4.23
CA CYS A 145 17.73 -20.02 4.45
C CYS A 145 17.81 -19.61 5.93
N GLY A 146 17.31 -20.44 6.86
CA GLY A 146 17.22 -20.15 8.29
C GLY A 146 16.47 -18.85 8.57
N GLY A 147 16.95 -18.08 9.54
CA GLY A 147 16.37 -16.77 9.89
C GLY A 147 16.44 -15.72 8.78
N ARG A 148 17.18 -15.94 7.67
CA ARG A 148 17.20 -15.02 6.52
C ARG A 148 16.11 -15.30 5.49
N SER A 149 15.23 -16.26 5.74
CA SER A 149 14.19 -16.68 4.80
C SER A 149 13.37 -15.52 4.25
N MET A 150 12.88 -14.63 5.11
CA MET A 150 12.04 -13.50 4.69
C MET A 150 12.82 -12.42 3.95
N GLU A 151 14.11 -12.20 4.27
CA GLU A 151 14.98 -11.29 3.50
C GLU A 151 15.18 -11.81 2.08
N VAL A 152 15.35 -13.12 1.92
CA VAL A 152 15.50 -13.76 0.62
C VAL A 152 14.21 -13.65 -0.18
N VAL A 153 13.05 -13.93 0.43
CA VAL A 153 11.76 -13.78 -0.26
C VAL A 153 11.54 -12.34 -0.72
N LEU A 154 11.76 -11.33 0.15
CA LEU A 154 11.62 -9.92 -0.24
C LEU A 154 12.58 -9.55 -1.39
N ARG A 155 13.81 -10.08 -1.38
CA ARG A 155 14.75 -9.89 -2.49
C ARG A 155 14.25 -10.52 -3.80
N GLU A 156 13.66 -11.69 -3.75
CA GLU A 156 13.05 -12.30 -4.93
C GLU A 156 11.83 -11.50 -5.42
N CYS A 157 11.01 -10.94 -4.51
CA CYS A 157 9.95 -10.01 -4.90
C CYS A 157 10.49 -8.75 -5.61
N LEU A 158 11.63 -8.21 -5.16
CA LEU A 158 12.32 -7.12 -5.87
C LEU A 158 12.77 -7.55 -7.27
N ASN A 159 13.40 -8.73 -7.40
CA ASN A 159 13.80 -9.28 -8.69
C ASN A 159 12.61 -9.42 -9.65
N LEU A 160 11.48 -9.94 -9.16
CA LEU A 160 10.24 -10.08 -9.93
C LEU A 160 9.70 -8.73 -10.37
N ALA A 161 9.59 -7.76 -9.45
CA ALA A 161 9.12 -6.41 -9.76
C ALA A 161 10.00 -5.72 -10.83
N GLY A 162 11.32 -5.83 -10.71
CA GLY A 162 12.27 -5.27 -11.68
C GLY A 162 12.19 -5.94 -13.06
N ASN A 163 12.03 -7.26 -13.09
CA ASN A 163 11.93 -8.04 -14.33
C ASN A 163 10.62 -7.80 -15.07
N VAL A 164 9.48 -7.77 -14.36
CA VAL A 164 8.15 -7.52 -14.96
C VAL A 164 8.07 -6.13 -15.56
N SER A 165 8.59 -5.13 -14.86
CA SER A 165 8.61 -3.75 -15.33
C SER A 165 9.65 -3.49 -16.44
N SER A 166 10.53 -4.46 -16.73
CA SER A 166 11.68 -4.31 -17.65
C SER A 166 12.60 -3.12 -17.34
N THR A 167 12.48 -2.53 -16.14
CA THR A 167 13.25 -1.33 -15.75
C THR A 167 14.58 -1.69 -15.11
N LEU A 168 14.67 -2.86 -14.47
CA LEU A 168 15.88 -3.25 -13.77
C LEU A 168 16.01 -4.77 -13.74
N HIS A 169 17.02 -5.32 -14.43
CA HIS A 169 17.36 -6.74 -14.30
C HIS A 169 18.27 -6.91 -13.08
N ILE A 170 17.66 -7.20 -11.93
CA ILE A 170 18.40 -7.28 -10.66
C ILE A 170 19.21 -8.59 -10.58
N ALA A 171 18.62 -9.72 -10.98
CA ALA A 171 19.29 -11.02 -11.03
C ALA A 171 18.56 -12.01 -11.95
N ALA A 172 19.29 -13.05 -12.38
CA ALA A 172 18.71 -14.20 -13.08
C ALA A 172 17.80 -15.01 -12.12
N PRO A 173 16.69 -15.59 -12.62
CA PRO A 173 15.80 -16.40 -11.79
C PRO A 173 16.52 -17.58 -11.12
N SER A 174 16.29 -17.75 -9.82
CA SER A 174 16.81 -18.84 -9.00
C SER A 174 15.72 -19.89 -8.72
N GLU A 175 16.10 -21.01 -8.10
CA GLU A 175 15.11 -21.98 -7.57
C GLU A 175 14.15 -21.30 -6.57
N MET A 176 14.66 -20.32 -5.82
CA MET A 176 13.86 -19.53 -4.89
C MET A 176 12.85 -18.65 -5.62
N THR A 177 13.24 -18.01 -6.73
CA THR A 177 12.32 -17.24 -7.57
C THR A 177 11.15 -18.13 -8.02
N GLY A 178 11.44 -19.38 -8.43
CA GLY A 178 10.41 -20.35 -8.83
C GLY A 178 9.42 -20.69 -7.69
N LEU A 179 9.93 -20.82 -6.46
CA LEU A 179 9.11 -21.06 -5.27
C LEU A 179 8.22 -19.85 -4.94
N VAL A 180 8.77 -18.63 -4.97
CA VAL A 180 8.00 -17.40 -4.71
C VAL A 180 6.91 -17.21 -5.76
N ILE A 181 7.22 -17.38 -7.05
CA ILE A 181 6.22 -17.30 -8.13
C ILE A 181 5.10 -18.35 -7.92
N ALA A 182 5.44 -19.56 -7.49
CA ALA A 182 4.46 -20.61 -7.27
C ALA A 182 3.48 -20.27 -6.13
N GLU A 183 3.95 -19.69 -5.02
CA GLU A 183 3.08 -19.21 -3.93
C GLU A 183 2.27 -17.96 -4.31
N LEU A 184 2.73 -17.21 -5.31
CA LEU A 184 1.98 -16.12 -5.96
C LEU A 184 1.03 -16.64 -7.06
N ASN A 185 0.78 -17.94 -7.15
CA ASN A 185 -0.07 -18.56 -8.18
C ASN A 185 0.34 -18.21 -9.62
N TYR A 186 1.63 -17.97 -9.85
CA TYR A 186 2.18 -17.51 -11.14
C TYR A 186 1.67 -16.15 -11.61
N ASP A 187 1.02 -15.39 -10.72
CA ASP A 187 0.62 -14.02 -10.96
C ASP A 187 1.56 -13.05 -10.24
N VAL A 188 2.42 -12.41 -11.02
CA VAL A 188 3.39 -11.41 -10.56
C VAL A 188 3.00 -10.00 -10.98
N GLN A 189 1.80 -9.83 -11.54
CA GLN A 189 1.26 -8.50 -11.77
C GLN A 189 0.74 -7.95 -10.46
N GLU A 190 1.14 -6.71 -10.15
CA GLU A 190 0.78 -6.07 -8.90
C GLU A 190 0.57 -4.58 -9.12
N VAL A 191 -0.45 -4.04 -8.47
CA VAL A 191 -0.74 -2.60 -8.48
C VAL A 191 -0.19 -2.01 -7.20
N SER A 192 0.70 -1.03 -7.33
CA SER A 192 1.21 -0.29 -6.17
C SER A 192 0.27 0.87 -5.82
N PRO A 193 0.23 1.33 -4.55
CA PRO A 193 -0.48 2.57 -4.22
C PRO A 193 0.07 3.78 -4.98
N LEU A 194 1.34 3.73 -5.41
CA LEU A 194 1.95 4.78 -6.21
C LEU A 194 1.38 4.86 -7.64
N ASP A 195 0.83 3.77 -8.19
CA ASP A 195 0.13 3.81 -9.48
C ASP A 195 -1.14 4.66 -9.42
N TYR A 196 -1.88 4.57 -8.31
CA TYR A 196 -3.02 5.44 -8.04
C TYR A 196 -2.58 6.89 -7.84
N LEU A 197 -1.49 7.10 -7.10
CA LEU A 197 -0.95 8.43 -6.88
C LEU A 197 -0.43 9.08 -8.18
N ASP A 198 0.12 8.32 -9.13
CA ASP A 198 0.55 8.88 -10.42
C ASP A 198 -0.62 9.51 -11.22
N VAL A 199 -1.84 8.99 -11.04
CA VAL A 199 -3.04 9.56 -11.67
C VAL A 199 -3.60 10.74 -10.86
N LEU A 200 -3.51 10.70 -9.54
CA LEU A 200 -4.16 11.66 -8.65
C LEU A 200 -3.27 12.87 -8.29
N LEU A 201 -1.96 12.66 -8.11
CA LEU A 201 -0.99 13.68 -7.71
C LEU A 201 -0.80 14.83 -8.71
N PRO A 202 -0.98 14.68 -10.03
CA PRO A 202 -0.97 15.82 -10.95
C PRO A 202 -1.97 16.92 -10.55
N HIS A 203 -3.06 16.55 -9.87
CA HIS A 203 -4.08 17.47 -9.36
C HIS A 203 -3.73 18.07 -7.98
N ILE A 204 -2.66 17.60 -7.34
CA ILE A 204 -2.16 18.02 -6.02
C ILE A 204 -0.62 17.99 -5.96
N SER A 205 0.03 18.56 -6.97
CA SER A 205 1.47 18.41 -7.19
C SER A 205 2.35 18.81 -6.00
N TYR A 206 1.89 19.76 -5.17
CA TYR A 206 2.56 20.19 -3.94
C TYR A 206 2.66 19.10 -2.86
N LEU A 207 1.85 18.04 -2.94
CA LEU A 207 1.85 16.91 -2.01
C LEU A 207 2.71 15.73 -2.47
N SER A 208 3.24 15.76 -3.70
CA SER A 208 3.80 14.59 -4.38
C SER A 208 4.87 13.85 -3.58
N GLN A 209 5.87 14.57 -3.04
CA GLN A 209 6.96 13.94 -2.29
C GLN A 209 6.48 13.35 -0.95
N MET A 210 5.63 14.06 -0.22
CA MET A 210 5.12 13.58 1.07
C MET A 210 4.18 12.40 0.90
N CYS A 211 3.33 12.42 -0.14
CA CYS A 211 2.48 11.28 -0.47
C CYS A 211 3.30 10.03 -0.79
N GLN A 212 4.40 10.15 -1.54
CA GLN A 212 5.25 8.99 -1.81
C GLN A 212 5.86 8.40 -0.54
N GLN A 213 6.36 9.25 0.37
CA GLN A 213 6.94 8.79 1.64
C GLN A 213 5.89 8.19 2.58
N ALA A 214 4.75 8.86 2.75
CA ALA A 214 3.65 8.38 3.58
C ALA A 214 3.09 7.05 3.03
N SER A 215 2.98 6.90 1.71
CA SER A 215 2.51 5.65 1.10
C SER A 215 3.43 4.47 1.41
N LEU A 216 4.74 4.66 1.35
CA LEU A 216 5.71 3.62 1.69
C LEU A 216 5.67 3.27 3.18
N LEU A 217 5.58 4.28 4.06
CA LEU A 217 5.42 4.05 5.49
C LEU A 217 4.15 3.27 5.79
N LEU A 218 3.03 3.60 5.14
CA LEU A 218 1.79 2.83 5.28
C LEU A 218 1.98 1.37 4.86
N LEU A 219 2.65 1.10 3.73
CA LEU A 219 2.94 -0.28 3.31
C LEU A 219 3.81 -1.05 4.34
N ALA A 220 4.59 -0.35 5.17
CA ALA A 220 5.32 -0.99 6.26
C ALA A 220 4.43 -1.42 7.41
N HIS A 221 3.23 -0.85 7.58
CA HIS A 221 2.37 -1.20 8.70
C HIS A 221 1.63 -2.53 8.47
N GLU A 222 1.60 -3.41 9.48
CA GLU A 222 0.97 -4.74 9.40
C GLU A 222 -0.50 -4.71 8.98
N GLU A 223 -1.27 -3.73 9.46
CA GLU A 223 -2.68 -3.59 9.07
C GLU A 223 -2.87 -3.38 7.56
N MET A 224 -1.85 -2.86 6.85
CA MET A 224 -1.90 -2.62 5.41
C MET A 224 -1.58 -3.85 4.57
N VAL A 225 -1.06 -4.93 5.17
CA VAL A 225 -0.70 -6.18 4.46
C VAL A 225 -1.87 -6.74 3.65
N ARG A 226 -3.09 -6.59 4.18
CA ARG A 226 -4.33 -7.10 3.55
C ARG A 226 -5.18 -6.01 2.92
N GLN A 227 -4.76 -4.75 2.97
CA GLN A 227 -5.54 -3.67 2.38
C GLN A 227 -5.26 -3.56 0.87
N PRO A 228 -6.25 -3.08 0.09
CA PRO A 228 -6.00 -2.69 -1.28
C PRO A 228 -4.98 -1.56 -1.36
N SER A 229 -4.18 -1.55 -2.43
CA SER A 229 -3.34 -0.41 -2.80
C SER A 229 -4.17 0.85 -3.03
N SER A 230 -5.39 0.73 -3.55
CA SER A 230 -6.32 1.86 -3.69
C SER A 230 -6.67 2.49 -2.33
N LEU A 231 -6.87 1.68 -1.29
CA LEU A 231 -7.14 2.17 0.06
C LEU A 231 -5.90 2.79 0.71
N VAL A 232 -4.73 2.19 0.50
CA VAL A 232 -3.45 2.75 0.98
C VAL A 232 -3.19 4.12 0.34
N ALA A 233 -3.43 4.27 -0.96
CA ALA A 233 -3.31 5.55 -1.66
C ALA A 233 -4.31 6.60 -1.11
N LEU A 234 -5.53 6.20 -0.78
CA LEU A 234 -6.51 7.08 -0.14
C LEU A 234 -6.06 7.55 1.24
N PHE A 235 -5.63 6.65 2.13
CA PHE A 235 -5.13 7.03 3.45
C PHE A 235 -3.92 7.96 3.34
N THR A 236 -3.03 7.69 2.38
CA THR A 236 -1.89 8.55 2.07
C THR A 236 -2.33 9.98 1.76
N ILE A 237 -3.28 10.15 0.84
CA ILE A 237 -3.76 11.47 0.42
C ILE A 237 -4.41 12.20 1.61
N VAL A 238 -5.35 11.55 2.30
CA VAL A 238 -6.08 12.16 3.43
C VAL A 238 -5.14 12.55 4.57
N PHE A 239 -4.17 11.69 4.90
CA PHE A 239 -3.14 12.00 5.88
C PHE A 239 -2.32 13.23 5.50
N THR A 240 -1.88 13.28 4.24
CA THR A 240 -0.99 14.34 3.76
C THR A 240 -1.71 15.70 3.73
N ILE A 241 -3.00 15.72 3.39
CA ILE A 241 -3.85 16.92 3.45
C ILE A 241 -3.95 17.44 4.88
N ARG A 242 -4.27 16.55 5.82
CA ARG A 242 -4.41 16.89 7.24
C ARG A 242 -3.14 17.53 7.79
N ASN A 243 -1.98 16.94 7.49
CA ASN A 243 -0.69 17.43 8.01
C ASN A 243 -0.19 18.73 7.36
N MET A 244 -0.77 19.15 6.24
CA MET A 244 -0.52 20.47 5.65
C MET A 244 -1.32 21.61 6.32
N GLY A 245 -2.06 21.32 7.40
CA GLY A 245 -2.85 22.33 8.12
C GLY A 245 -4.19 22.62 7.45
N ALA A 246 -4.71 21.70 6.62
CA ALA A 246 -6.09 21.74 6.18
C ALA A 246 -7.03 21.59 7.39
N ASP A 247 -8.20 22.23 7.31
CA ASP A 247 -9.22 22.24 8.37
C ASP A 247 -9.59 20.79 8.80
N ASP A 248 -9.31 20.45 10.06
CA ASP A 248 -9.64 19.14 10.65
C ASP A 248 -11.14 18.83 10.49
N ASP A 249 -12.00 19.84 10.42
CA ASP A 249 -13.44 19.69 10.16
C ASP A 249 -13.71 19.16 8.75
N ALA A 250 -12.90 19.55 7.77
CA ALA A 250 -13.08 19.08 6.39
C ALA A 250 -12.59 17.65 6.18
N VAL A 251 -11.49 17.26 6.86
CA VAL A 251 -11.05 15.87 6.92
C VAL A 251 -12.09 15.02 7.65
N THR A 252 -12.66 15.52 8.75
CA THR A 252 -13.73 14.84 9.50
C THR A 252 -14.97 14.64 8.65
N ASN A 253 -15.38 15.66 7.89
CA ASN A 253 -16.50 15.55 6.94
C ASN A 253 -16.22 14.53 5.83
N LEU A 254 -15.01 14.50 5.28
CA LEU A 254 -14.61 13.49 4.29
C LEU A 254 -14.69 12.07 4.87
N LEU A 255 -14.15 11.87 6.08
CA LEU A 255 -14.17 10.58 6.78
C LEU A 255 -15.57 10.14 7.19
N SER A 256 -16.48 11.08 7.48
CA SER A 256 -17.87 10.76 7.87
C SER A 256 -18.64 9.97 6.80
N SER A 257 -18.20 10.07 5.54
CA SER A 257 -18.76 9.29 4.42
C SER A 257 -18.25 7.83 4.39
N TRP A 258 -17.28 7.47 5.23
CA TRP A 258 -16.66 6.14 5.23
C TRP A 258 -17.38 5.18 6.18
N PRO A 259 -17.35 3.86 5.90
CA PRO A 259 -17.68 2.86 6.91
C PRO A 259 -16.81 3.04 8.16
N GLU A 260 -17.41 2.88 9.34
CA GLU A 260 -16.73 3.04 10.64
C GLU A 260 -15.43 2.22 10.73
N CYS A 261 -15.41 1.02 10.13
CA CYS A 261 -14.22 0.17 10.10
C CYS A 261 -13.04 0.83 9.36
N ARG A 262 -13.29 1.54 8.25
CA ARG A 262 -12.25 2.26 7.50
C ARG A 262 -11.79 3.51 8.24
N GLN A 263 -12.71 4.22 8.90
CA GLN A 263 -12.36 5.36 9.75
C GLN A 263 -11.43 4.93 10.88
N ALA A 264 -11.76 3.83 11.57
CA ALA A 264 -10.95 3.30 12.66
C ALA A 264 -9.53 2.91 12.20
N VAL A 265 -9.42 2.27 11.04
CA VAL A 265 -8.11 1.94 10.43
C VAL A 265 -7.35 3.23 10.09
N PHE A 266 -8.00 4.22 9.48
CA PHE A 266 -7.37 5.50 9.17
C PHE A 266 -6.80 6.18 10.42
N TYR A 267 -7.55 6.26 11.52
CA TYR A 267 -7.04 6.90 12.74
C TYR A 267 -5.82 6.18 13.32
N ARG A 268 -5.78 4.84 13.27
CA ARG A 268 -4.59 4.07 13.67
C ARG A 268 -3.40 4.33 12.74
N MET A 269 -3.63 4.33 11.43
CA MET A 269 -2.58 4.61 10.44
C MET A 269 -2.06 6.04 10.55
N ASN A 270 -2.94 7.00 10.80
CA ASN A 270 -2.57 8.39 11.04
C ASN A 270 -1.75 8.53 12.33
N ALA A 271 -2.11 7.83 13.41
CA ALA A 271 -1.30 7.80 14.63
C ALA A 271 0.09 7.21 14.38
N PHE A 272 0.17 6.11 13.64
CA PHE A 272 1.44 5.49 13.23
C PHE A 272 2.30 6.44 12.40
N LEU A 273 1.74 7.09 11.37
CA LEU A 273 2.51 8.00 10.52
C LEU A 273 3.01 9.24 11.29
N ASN A 274 2.27 9.71 12.30
CA ASN A 274 2.73 10.82 13.16
C ASN A 274 3.95 10.47 14.03
N CYS A 275 4.32 9.20 14.15
CA CYS A 275 5.59 8.81 14.78
C CYS A 275 6.82 9.16 13.91
N PHE A 276 6.61 9.50 12.63
CA PHE A 276 7.67 9.75 11.65
C PHE A 276 7.68 11.18 11.09
N THR A 277 6.81 12.06 11.60
CA THR A 277 6.69 13.49 11.22
C THR A 277 7.11 14.39 12.36
#